data_AF-A0A7L4QPV5-F1
#
_entry.id   AF-A0A7L4QPV5-F1
#
_cell.length_a   1.000
_cell.length_b   1.000
_cell.length_c   1.000
_cell.angle_alpha   90.00
_cell.angle_beta   90.00
_cell.angle_gamma   90.00
#
_symmetry.space_group_name_H-M   'P 1'
#
loop_
_entity.id
_entity.type
_entity.pdbx_description
1 polymer ?
#
loop_
_entity_poly.entity_id
_entity_poly.type
_entity_poly.pdbx_seq_one_letter_code
_entity_poly.pdbx_strand_id
1 'polypeptide(L)'
;MRHEALFRFRSDQAEALFRAVSPEMEAEVNPRSRAECLLERPGTLVLKVHAEDVAALRASLNMWLRLISVAQEMQDLAINQETNP
;
A
#
# COMPACT_ATOMS: atom_id res chain seq x y z
N MET A 1 -10.15 -22.10 4.24
CA MET A 1 -9.06 -21.77 3.29
C MET A 1 -8.40 -20.49 3.79
N ARG A 2 -7.08 -20.35 3.67
CA ARG A 2 -6.38 -19.10 4.03
C ARG A 2 -6.44 -18.17 2.82
N HIS A 3 -7.17 -17.06 2.90
CA HIS A 3 -7.25 -16.09 1.81
C HIS A 3 -6.14 -15.05 2.01
N GLU A 4 -5.11 -15.12 1.17
CA GLU A 4 -3.96 -14.22 1.24
C GLU A 4 -3.59 -13.67 -0.14
N ALA A 5 -3.06 -12.46 -0.16
CA ALA A 5 -2.50 -11.85 -1.36
C ALA A 5 -1.23 -11.06 -1.02
N LEU A 6 -0.30 -11.05 -1.97
CA LEU A 6 1.00 -10.38 -1.85
C LEU A 6 1.27 -9.57 -3.11
N PHE A 7 1.47 -8.27 -2.95
CA PHE A 7 1.81 -7.35 -4.03
C PHE A 7 3.17 -6.71 -3.75
N ARG A 8 3.95 -6.51 -4.81
CA ARG A 8 5.24 -5.83 -4.77
C ARG A 8 5.21 -4.65 -5.72
N PHE A 9 5.45 -3.47 -5.18
CA PHE A 9 5.52 -2.21 -5.93
C PHE A 9 6.96 -1.75 -5.94
N ARG A 10 7.61 -1.85 -7.12
CA ARG A 10 8.94 -1.31 -7.31
C ARG A 10 8.83 0.19 -7.57
N SER A 11 9.52 0.99 -6.78
CA SER A 11 9.56 2.44 -6.91
C SER A 11 10.82 2.98 -6.25
N ASP A 12 11.48 3.94 -6.91
CA ASP A 12 12.60 4.67 -6.30
C ASP A 12 12.14 5.50 -5.08
N GLN A 13 10.82 5.68 -4.95
CA GLN A 13 10.17 6.37 -3.83
C GLN A 13 9.49 5.39 -2.85
N ALA A 14 9.86 4.10 -2.84
CA ALA A 14 9.21 3.10 -1.99
C ALA A 14 9.15 3.48 -0.50
N GLU A 15 10.19 4.12 0.03
CA GLU A 15 10.19 4.59 1.43
C GLU A 15 9.19 5.70 1.69
N ALA A 16 9.02 6.63 0.74
CA ALA A 16 8.05 7.71 0.85
C ALA A 16 6.62 7.18 0.71
N LEU A 17 6.38 6.24 -0.21
CA LEU A 17 5.14 5.48 -0.28
C LEU A 17 4.81 4.77 1.04
N PHE A 18 5.77 4.05 1.63
CA PHE A 18 5.58 3.35 2.89
C PHE A 18 5.14 4.30 4.01
N ARG A 19 5.81 5.44 4.14
CA ARG A 19 5.45 6.47 5.12
C ARG A 19 4.05 7.06 4.85
N ALA A 20 3.70 7.27 3.58
CA ALA A 20 2.42 7.86 3.21
C ALA A 20 1.22 6.97 3.59
N VAL A 21 1.38 5.64 3.57
CA VAL A 21 0.30 4.68 3.90
C VAL A 21 0.38 4.12 5.31
N SER A 22 1.42 4.47 6.09
CA SER A 22 1.60 4.03 7.47
C SER A 22 0.45 4.47 8.41
N PRO A 23 -0.09 5.71 8.32
CA PRO A 23 -1.18 6.13 9.19
C PRO A 23 -2.43 5.24 9.05
N GLU A 24 -2.78 4.83 7.83
CA GLU A 24 -3.89 3.92 7.56
C GLU A 24 -3.65 2.52 8.11
N MET A 25 -2.38 2.07 8.21
CA MET A 25 -2.04 0.80 8.83
C MET A 25 -2.30 0.83 10.34
N GLU A 26 -1.87 1.92 11.00
CA GLU A 26 -2.02 2.10 12.44
C GLU A 26 -3.50 2.24 12.84
N ALA A 27 -4.31 2.83 11.94
CA ALA A 27 -5.74 2.99 12.12
C ALA A 27 -6.59 1.79 11.68
N GLU A 28 -5.99 0.74 11.09
CA GLU A 28 -6.76 -0.40 10.56
C GLU A 28 -7.38 -1.23 11.69
N VAL A 29 -8.70 -1.10 11.85
CA VAL A 29 -9.51 -1.91 12.77
C VAL A 29 -10.54 -2.71 11.95
N ASN A 30 -10.08 -3.70 11.20
CA ASN A 30 -10.96 -4.61 10.47
C ASN A 30 -10.93 -6.02 11.10
N PRO A 31 -12.08 -6.57 11.52
CA PRO A 31 -12.11 -7.89 12.16
C PRO A 31 -11.92 -9.05 11.18
N ARG A 32 -12.15 -8.85 9.88
CA ARG A 32 -12.16 -9.92 8.86
C ARG A 32 -10.99 -9.87 7.88
N SER A 33 -10.15 -8.85 7.97
CA SER A 33 -8.93 -8.73 7.17
C SER A 33 -7.85 -7.95 7.91
N ARG A 34 -6.60 -8.21 7.56
CA ARG A 34 -5.44 -7.48 8.07
C ARG A 34 -4.46 -7.25 6.94
N ALA A 35 -3.99 -6.02 6.79
CA ALA A 35 -2.90 -5.71 5.88
C ALA A 35 -1.61 -5.43 6.65
N GLU A 36 -0.49 -5.66 5.98
CA GLU A 36 0.85 -5.32 6.43
C GLU A 36 1.61 -4.75 5.23
N CYS A 37 2.20 -3.56 5.38
CA CYS A 37 3.16 -3.02 4.43
C CYS A 37 4.57 -3.20 4.98
N LEU A 38 5.53 -3.53 4.10
CA LEU A 38 6.94 -3.72 4.44
C LEU A 38 7.81 -3.13 3.33
N LEU A 39 9.05 -2.76 3.69
CA LEU A 39 10.07 -2.36 2.72
C LEU A 39 11.04 -3.51 2.44
N GLU A 40 11.07 -3.97 1.19
CA GLU A 40 12.09 -4.88 0.67
C GLU A 40 13.16 -4.06 -0.10
N ARG A 41 14.45 -4.36 0.14
CA ARG A 41 15.55 -3.72 -0.60
C ARG A 41 15.86 -4.47 -1.90
N PRO A 42 16.22 -3.78 -2.99
CA PRO A 42 16.18 -2.32 -3.18
C PRO A 42 14.80 -1.81 -3.63
N GLY A 43 14.33 -0.70 -3.04
CA GLY A 43 13.23 0.12 -3.57
C GLY A 43 11.90 -0.59 -3.82
N THR A 44 11.48 -1.49 -2.93
CA THR A 44 10.22 -2.23 -3.10
C THR A 44 9.30 -2.09 -1.89
N LEU A 45 8.09 -1.59 -2.09
CA LEU A 45 7.01 -1.67 -1.12
C LEU A 45 6.28 -3.01 -1.30
N VAL A 46 6.10 -3.74 -0.21
CA VAL A 46 5.37 -5.00 -0.18
C VAL A 46 4.06 -4.78 0.56
N LEU A 47 2.94 -5.11 -0.06
CA LEU A 47 1.63 -5.20 0.59
C LEU A 47 1.26 -6.67 0.76
N LYS A 48 1.02 -7.08 2.00
CA LYS A 48 0.50 -8.41 2.36
C LYS A 48 -0.89 -8.24 2.96
N VAL A 49 -1.88 -8.96 2.43
CA VAL A 49 -3.25 -8.93 2.96
C VAL A 49 -3.68 -10.35 3.30
N HIS A 50 -4.21 -10.52 4.51
CA HIS A 50 -4.89 -11.73 4.96
C HIS A 50 -6.36 -11.44 5.18
N ALA A 51 -7.23 -12.40 4.88
CA ALA A 51 -8.66 -12.28 5.12
C ALA A 51 -9.31 -13.64 5.44
N GLU A 52 -10.46 -13.58 6.09
CA GLU A 52 -11.26 -14.77 6.44
C GLU A 52 -12.01 -15.37 5.23
N ASP A 53 -12.34 -14.52 4.25
CA ASP A 53 -13.09 -14.90 3.05
C ASP A 53 -12.67 -14.05 1.83
N VAL A 54 -13.08 -14.50 0.63
CA VAL A 54 -12.76 -13.83 -0.65
C VAL A 54 -13.36 -12.41 -0.73
N ALA A 55 -14.53 -12.17 -0.12
CA ALA A 55 -15.17 -10.86 -0.17
C ALA A 55 -14.42 -9.83 0.68
N ALA A 56 -13.97 -10.23 1.87
CA ALA A 56 -13.11 -9.45 2.74
C ALA A 56 -11.74 -9.18 2.10
N LEU A 57 -11.13 -10.19 1.45
CA LEU A 57 -9.90 -10.01 0.69
C LEU A 57 -10.07 -8.96 -0.42
N ARG A 58 -11.13 -9.08 -1.23
CA ARG A 58 -11.42 -8.12 -2.32
C ARG A 58 -11.64 -6.71 -1.77
N ALA A 59 -12.37 -6.56 -0.66
CA ALA A 59 -12.62 -5.27 -0.05
C ALA A 59 -11.33 -4.62 0.45
N SER A 60 -10.50 -5.37 1.18
CA SER A 60 -9.23 -4.91 1.70
C SER A 60 -8.27 -4.54 0.56
N LEU A 61 -8.12 -5.39 -0.46
CA LEU A 61 -7.30 -5.09 -1.63
C LEU A 61 -7.77 -3.83 -2.38
N ASN A 62 -9.08 -3.66 -2.58
CA ASN A 62 -9.60 -2.47 -3.26
C ASN A 62 -9.29 -1.18 -2.50
N MET A 63 -9.25 -1.22 -1.17
CA MET A 63 -8.84 -0.08 -0.34
C MET A 63 -7.34 0.16 -0.46
N TRP A 64 -6.52 -0.86 -0.17
CA TRP A 64 -5.07 -0.73 -0.11
C TRP A 64 -4.42 -0.40 -1.45
N LEU A 65 -4.85 -1.05 -2.53
CA LEU A 65 -4.34 -0.74 -3.86
C LEU A 65 -4.65 0.71 -4.26
N ARG A 66 -5.84 1.23 -3.89
CA ARG A 66 -6.19 2.62 -4.15
C ARG A 66 -5.34 3.59 -3.33
N LEU A 67 -5.13 3.32 -2.05
CA LEU A 67 -4.28 4.16 -1.19
C LEU A 67 -2.86 4.26 -1.75
N ILE A 68 -2.28 3.12 -2.14
CA ILE A 68 -0.94 3.08 -2.73
C ILE A 68 -0.89 3.83 -4.07
N SER A 69 -1.88 3.64 -4.95
CA SER A 69 -1.96 4.37 -6.21
C SER A 69 -2.02 5.88 -6.00
N VAL A 70 -2.90 6.35 -5.11
CA VAL A 70 -3.03 7.78 -4.79
C VAL A 70 -1.73 8.32 -4.19
N ALA A 71 -1.11 7.58 -3.27
CA ALA A 71 0.16 7.98 -2.68
C ALA A 71 1.27 8.13 -3.72
N GLN A 72 1.32 7.24 -4.73
CA GLN A 72 2.28 7.34 -5.83
C GLN A 72 1.99 8.55 -6.72
N GLU A 73 0.73 8.77 -7.09
CA GLU A 73 0.34 9.93 -7.92
C GLU A 73 0.69 11.26 -7.23
N MET A 74 0.45 11.39 -5.92
CA MET A 74 0.79 12.62 -5.18
C MET A 74 2.30 12.88 -5.13
N GLN A 75 3.10 11.82 -5.00
CA GLN A 75 4.56 11.91 -5.03
C GLN A 75 5.07 12.34 -6.40
N ASP A 76 4.53 11.78 -7.48
CA ASP A 76 4.91 12.14 -8.84
C ASP A 76 4.54 13.60 -9.15
N LEU A 77 3.40 14.09 -8.67
CA LEU A 77 3.01 15.49 -8.79
C LEU A 77 3.94 16.43 -8.01
N ALA A 78 4.34 16.07 -6.79
CA ALA A 78 5.26 16.86 -5.98
C ALA A 78 6.63 17.03 -6.66
N ILE A 79 7.19 15.94 -7.19
CA ILE A 79 8.46 15.98 -7.94
C ILE A 79 8.34 16.87 -9.18
N ASN A 80 7.25 16.73 -9.94
CA ASN A 80 7.06 17.52 -11.17
C ASN A 80 6.97 19.02 -10.88
N GLN A 81 6.42 19.43 -9.73
CA GLN A 81 6.39 20.82 -9.28
C GLN A 81 7.78 21.35 -8.88
N GLU A 82 8.64 20.52 -8.29
CA GLU A 82 10.02 20.90 -7.97
C GLU A 82 10.89 21.09 -9.22
N THR A 83 10.58 20.36 -10.30
CA THR A 83 11.33 20.45 -11.56
C THR A 83 10.88 21.55 -12.52
N ASN A 84 9.77 22.25 -12.21
CA ASN A 84 9.21 23.29 -13.08
C ASN A 84 9.14 24.64 -12.32
N PRO A 85 10.19 25.47 -12.38
CA PRO A 85 10.32 26.71 -11.61
C PRO A 85 9.36 27.83 -12.06
#